data_AF-A0A3M1GDY8-F1
#
_entry.id   AF-A0A3M1GDY8-F1
#
_cell.length_a   1.000
_cell.length_b   1.000
_cell.length_c   1.000
_cell.angle_alpha   90.00
_cell.angle_beta   90.00
_cell.angle_gamma   90.00
#
_symmetry.space_group_name_H-M   'P 1'
#
loop_
_entity.id
_entity.type
_entity.pdbx_description
1 polymer ?
#
loop_
_entity_poly.entity_id
_entity_poly.type
_entity_poly.pdbx_seq_one_letter_code
_entity_poly.pdbx_strand_id
1 'polypeptide(L)' 'MLAEERLARIESYLQRVEIASLEELAREVGASVSTVRRDVSQLAEAGVVRRTHGGARILQPRSQPKADEYIFSSRLDQQA' A
#
# COMPACT_ATOMS: atom_id res chain seq x y z
N MET A 1 6.05 2.65 -14.38
CA MET A 1 4.95 2.86 -13.43
C MET A 1 5.49 3.62 -12.24
N LEU A 2 4.80 4.66 -11.78
CA LEU A 2 5.16 5.38 -10.56
C LEU A 2 4.94 4.48 -9.32
N ALA A 3 5.63 4.76 -8.22
CA ALA A 3 5.50 3.96 -7.00
C ALA A 3 4.07 4.00 -6.44
N GLU A 4 3.47 5.19 -6.35
CA GLU A 4 2.10 5.39 -5.86
C GLU A 4 1.06 4.64 -6.69
N GLU A 5 1.17 4.71 -8.02
CA GLU A 5 0.28 3.97 -8.92
C GLU A 5 0.38 2.46 -8.68
N ARG A 6 1.58 1.95 -8.42
CA ARG A 6 1.80 0.52 -8.13
C ARG A 6 1.19 0.10 -6.80
N LEU A 7 1.36 0.92 -5.76
CA LEU A 7 0.74 0.68 -4.46
C LEU A 7 -0.79 0.61 -4.59
N ALA A 8 -1.39 1.56 -5.30
CA ALA A 8 -2.83 1.59 -5.53
C ALA A 8 -3.33 0.36 -6.32
N ARG A 9 -2.54 -0.13 -7.28
CA ARG A 9 -2.87 -1.38 -8.02
C ARG A 9 -2.76 -2.62 -7.14
N ILE A 10 -1.71 -2.74 -6.32
CA ILE A 10 -1.55 -3.85 -5.35
C ILE A 10 -2.74 -3.88 -4.40
N GLU A 11 -3.09 -2.73 -3.82
CA GLU A 11 -4.24 -2.61 -2.93
C GLU A 11 -5.55 -2.99 -3.64
N SER A 12 -5.81 -2.42 -4.83
CA SER A 12 -7.03 -2.71 -5.60
C SER A 12 -7.14 -4.18 -6.01
N TYR A 13 -6.01 -4.84 -6.27
CA TYR A 13 -5.99 -6.28 -6.50
C TYR A 13 -6.35 -7.05 -5.23
N LEU A 14 -5.70 -6.75 -4.11
CA LEU A 14 -5.97 -7.40 -2.82
C LEU A 14 -7.38 -7.14 -2.30
N GLN A 15 -8.01 -6.00 -2.64
CA GLN A 15 -9.42 -5.75 -2.36
C GLN A 15 -10.36 -6.73 -3.09
N ARG A 16 -9.96 -7.24 -4.25
CA ARG A 16 -10.75 -8.19 -5.06
C ARG A 16 -10.54 -9.64 -4.64
N VAL A 17 -9.31 -10.02 -4.31
CA VAL A 17 -8.95 -11.42 -4.02
C VAL A 17 -8.72 -11.72 -2.53
N GLU A 18 -8.79 -10.70 -1.67
CA GLU A 18 -8.46 -10.68 -0.24
C GLU A 18 -6.99 -10.99 0.11
N ILE A 19 -6.36 -11.97 -0.54
CA ILE A 19 -5.01 -12.44 -0.28
C ILE A 19 -4.30 -12.82 -1.58
N ALA A 20 -3.01 -12.52 -1.70
CA ALA A 20 -2.19 -12.90 -2.84
C ALA A 20 -0.73 -13.10 -2.44
N SER A 21 -0.03 -13.95 -3.18
CA SER A 21 1.44 -14.10 -3.08
C SER A 21 2.18 -12.90 -3.67
N LEU A 22 3.45 -12.73 -3.29
CA LEU A 22 4.30 -11.67 -3.87
C LEU A 22 4.52 -11.92 -5.38
N GLU A 23 4.57 -13.17 -5.81
CA GLU A 23 4.71 -13.58 -7.21
C GLU A 23 3.46 -13.25 -8.05
N GLU A 24 2.26 -13.41 -7.50
CA GLU A 24 1.02 -12.97 -8.15
C GLU A 24 0.95 -11.46 -8.26
N LEU A 25 1.23 -10.74 -7.17
CA LEU A 25 1.26 -9.28 -7.16
C LEU A 25 2.31 -8.72 -8.13
N ALA A 26 3.50 -9.33 -8.20
CA ALA A 26 4.55 -8.98 -9.15
C ALA A 26 4.09 -9.10 -10.60
N ARG A 27 3.37 -10.18 -10.94
CA ARG A 27 2.79 -10.37 -12.27
C ARG A 27 1.69 -9.36 -12.57
N GLU A 28 0.81 -9.10 -11.61
CA GLU A 28 -0.31 -8.16 -11.75
C GLU A 28 0.18 -6.72 -12.06
N VAL A 29 1.25 -6.28 -11.39
CA VAL A 29 1.75 -4.90 -11.57
C VAL A 29 2.96 -4.77 -12.50
N GLY A 30 3.45 -5.89 -13.04
CA GLY A 30 4.61 -5.91 -13.93
C GLY A 30 5.91 -5.45 -13.24
N ALA A 31 6.13 -5.83 -11.99
CA ALA A 31 7.31 -5.46 -11.21
C ALA A 31 8.03 -6.70 -10.66
N SER A 32 9.28 -6.53 -10.20
CA SER A 32 10.00 -7.63 -9.56
C SER A 32 9.40 -7.98 -8.19
N VAL A 33 9.56 -9.24 -7.77
CA VAL A 33 9.14 -9.71 -6.43
C VAL A 33 9.79 -8.88 -5.31
N SER A 34 11.05 -8.45 -5.50
CA SER A 34 11.74 -7.61 -4.50
C SER A 34 11.16 -6.19 -4.44
N THR A 35 10.73 -5.62 -5.57
CA THR A 35 9.99 -4.35 -5.62
C THR A 35 8.66 -4.48 -4.88
N VAL A 36 7.85 -5.48 -5.24
CA VAL A 36 6.54 -5.71 -4.60
C VAL A 36 6.68 -6.01 -3.12
N ARG A 37 7.73 -6.71 -2.69
CA ARG A 37 8.02 -6.92 -1.26
C ARG A 37 8.16 -5.59 -0.51
N ARG A 38 8.83 -4.60 -1.10
CA ARG A 38 8.97 -3.26 -0.48
C ARG A 38 7.62 -2.54 -0.46
N ASP A 39 6.89 -2.58 -1.56
CA ASP A 39 5.56 -1.96 -1.66
C ASP A 39 4.57 -2.54 -0.63
N VAL A 40 4.56 -3.87 -0.50
CA VAL A 40 3.74 -4.59 0.49
C VAL A 40 4.16 -4.22 1.92
N SER A 41 5.46 -4.02 2.19
CA SER A 41 5.91 -3.51 3.49
C SER A 41 5.38 -2.10 3.76
N GLN A 42 5.42 -1.20 2.76
CA GLN A 42 4.86 0.16 2.90
C GLN A 42 3.35 0.13 3.18
N LEU A 43 2.59 -0.68 2.43
CA LEU A 43 1.16 -0.85 2.68
C LEU A 43 0.88 -1.47 4.05
N ALA A 44 1.77 -2.32 4.56
CA ALA A 44 1.64 -2.91 5.88
C ALA A 44 1.93 -1.91 7.00
N GLU A 45 2.94 -1.06 6.82
CA GLU A 45 3.26 0.06 7.72
C GLU A 45 2.11 1.07 7.78
N ALA A 46 1.44 1.34 6.65
CA ALA A 46 0.23 2.16 6.57
C ALA A 46 -1.04 1.47 7.13
N GLY A 47 -0.95 0.20 7.52
CA GLY A 47 -2.06 -0.59 8.04
C GLY A 47 -3.14 -0.94 7.01
N VAL A 48 -2.80 -0.88 5.72
CA VAL A 48 -3.70 -1.23 4.60
C VAL A 48 -3.74 -2.75 4.40
N VAL A 49 -2.59 -3.42 4.52
CA VAL A 49 -2.44 -4.87 4.35
C VAL A 49 -1.72 -5.51 5.53
N ARG A 50 -1.82 -6.82 5.68
CA ARG A 50 -0.99 -7.63 6.57
C ARG A 50 -0.12 -8.57 5.76
N ARG A 51 1.17 -8.62 6.08
CA ARG A 51 2.09 -9.59 5.47
C ARG A 51 1.75 -11.01 5.91
N THR A 52 1.83 -11.94 4.96
CA THR A 52 1.78 -13.38 5.18
C THR A 52 3.14 -14.00 4.85
N HIS A 53 3.30 -15.32 5.07
CA HIS A 53 4.58 -16.02 4.87
C HIS A 53 5.19 -15.83 3.47
N GLY A 54 4.36 -15.59 2.44
CA GLY A 54 4.82 -15.38 1.06
C GLY A 54 4.03 -14.31 0.29
N GLY A 55 3.29 -13.45 0.99
CA GLY A 55 2.32 -12.58 0.33
C GLY A 55 1.76 -11.49 1.23
N ALA A 56 0.56 -11.03 0.88
CA ALA A 56 -0.17 -10.00 1.60
C ALA A 56 -1.66 -10.30 1.63
N ARG A 57 -2.34 -9.88 2.69
CA ARG A 57 -3.80 -9.91 2.85
C ARG A 57 -4.32 -8.50 3.11
N ILE A 58 -5.42 -8.10 2.49
CA ILE A 58 -6.07 -6.81 2.77
C ILE A 58 -6.60 -6.76 4.21
N LEU A 59 -6.41 -5.62 4.90
CA LEU A 59 -6.95 -5.38 6.24
C LEU A 59 -8.21 -4.50 6.21
N GLN A 60 -8.26 -3.54 5.29
CA GLN A 60 -9.40 -2.64 5.12
C GLN A 60 -10.05 -2.89 3.76
N PRO A 61 -11.16 -3.66 3.69
CA PRO A 61 -12.07 -3.55 2.56
C PRO A 61 -12.60 -2.11 2.49
N ARG A 62 -12.89 -1.64 1.26
CA ARG A 62 -13.06 -0.25 0.77
C ARG A 62 -14.10 0.66 1.48
N SER A 63 -14.53 0.35 2.69
CA SER A 63 -15.58 1.07 3.42
C SER A 63 -15.08 2.24 4.29
N GLN A 64 -13.78 2.58 4.30
CA GLN A 64 -13.29 3.72 5.09
C GLN A 64 -12.26 4.56 4.32
N PRO A 65 -12.53 5.84 4.01
CA PRO A 65 -11.50 6.75 3.55
C PRO A 65 -10.63 7.16 4.76
N LYS A 66 -9.34 6.80 4.75
CA LYS A 66 -8.36 7.39 5.67
C LYS A 66 -8.02 8.79 5.16
N ALA A 67 -8.66 9.79 5.75
CA ALA A 67 -8.42 11.21 5.48
C ALA A 67 -7.27 11.82 6.31
N ASP A 68 -6.43 11.02 6.98
CA ASP A 68 -5.44 11.54 7.92
C ASP A 68 -4.07 10.89 7.73
N GLU A 69 -3.29 11.41 6.77
CA GLU A 69 -1.86 11.63 6.98
C GLU A 69 -1.31 12.70 6.01
N TYR A 70 -2.01 13.83 5.95
CA TYR A 70 -1.43 15.08 5.45
C TYR A 70 -1.62 16.16 6.52
N ILE A 71 -1.19 15.89 7.77
CA ILE A 71 -0.85 16.98 8.68
C ILE A 71 0.48 17.54 8.21
N PHE A 72 0.33 18.38 7.19
CA PHE A 72 1.12 19.56 6.88
C PHE A 72 1.92 19.95 8.13
N SER A 73 3.24 19.77 8.07
CA SER A 73 4.15 20.41 9.00
C SER A 73 4.18 21.92 8.69
N SER A 74 3.07 22.60 8.96
CA SER A 74 3.01 24.04 9.15
C SER A 74 3.81 24.36 10.41
N ARG A 75 5.13 24.48 10.23
CA ARG A 75 5.95 25.39 11.04
C ARG A 75 6.35 26.54 10.14
N LEU A 76 5.40 27.45 9.94
CA LEU A 76 5.63 28.76 9.36
C LEU A 76 4.72 29.76 10.08
N ASP A 77 4.87 29.82 11.40
CA ASP A 77 4.56 31.04 12.17
C ASP A 77 5.90 31.68 12.54
N GLN A 78 6.50 32.30 11.53
CA GLN A 78 7.29 33.50 11.77
C GLN A 78 6.29 34.63 12.06
N GLN A 79 6.65 35.47 13.03
CA GLN A 79 6.10 36.80 13.34
C GLN A 79 4.87 36.84 14.27
N ALA A 80 5.17 37.09 15.55
CA ALA A 80 4.59 38.22 16.29
C ALA A 80 5.70 38.88 17.12
#